data_AF-A0A443SK07-F1
#
_entry.id   AF-A0A443SK07-F1
#
_cell.length_a   1.000
_cell.length_b   1.000
_cell.length_c   1.000
_cell.angle_alpha   90.00
_cell.angle_beta   90.00
_cell.angle_gamma   90.00
#
_symmetry.space_group_name_H-M   'P 1'
#
loop_
_entity.id
_entity.type
_entity.pdbx_description
1 polymer ?
#
loop_
_entity_poly.entity_id
_entity_poly.type
_entity_poly.pdbx_seq_one_letter_code
_entity_poly.pdbx_strand_id
1 'polypeptide(L)'
;MVFMTTDLVFQYIIPMVVTAVFYQRIIHKLREREKWRKTSLEQCSSSDEMLDNDLKEKRRTVKLLIFIVLLFALSWLPYHLFYPIWEYFLVPRNIHFGGYDITIILALHSFAVTSICYNPFLYWGFNKTFKREIMRIFRLI
;
A
#
# COMPACT_ATOMS: atom_id res chain seq x y z
N MET A 1 24.26 -13.49 1.41
CA MET A 1 23.53 -13.17 2.67
C MET A 1 23.39 -11.66 2.86
N VAL A 2 24.51 -10.93 2.95
CA VAL A 2 24.50 -9.47 3.22
C VAL A 2 23.60 -8.72 2.23
N PHE A 3 23.77 -8.91 0.92
CA PHE A 3 22.93 -8.25 -0.10
C PHE A 3 21.43 -8.49 0.10
N MET A 4 20.97 -9.74 0.20
CA MET A 4 19.55 -10.07 0.38
C MET A 4 18.96 -9.50 1.67
N THR A 5 19.74 -9.52 2.76
CA THR A 5 19.33 -8.92 4.04
C THR A 5 19.31 -7.39 3.97
N THR A 6 20.25 -6.78 3.25
CA THR A 6 20.29 -5.34 3.02
C THR A 6 19.10 -4.91 2.17
N ASP A 7 18.82 -5.59 1.05
CA ASP A 7 17.65 -5.33 0.21
C ASP A 7 16.34 -5.43 1.00
N LEU A 8 16.15 -6.49 1.79
CA LEU A 8 14.97 -6.66 2.63
C LEU A 8 14.81 -5.49 3.61
N VAL A 9 15.88 -5.07 4.26
CA VAL A 9 15.81 -4.00 5.28
C VAL A 9 15.55 -2.66 4.62
N PHE A 10 16.31 -2.30 3.59
CA PHE A 10 16.28 -0.98 2.98
C PHE A 10 15.08 -0.78 2.04
N GLN A 11 14.70 -1.80 1.27
CA GLN A 11 13.69 -1.68 0.25
C GLN A 11 12.30 -2.14 0.71
N TYR A 12 12.22 -2.96 1.76
CA TYR A 12 10.95 -3.49 2.25
C TYR A 12 10.63 -3.04 3.69
N ILE A 13 11.48 -3.33 4.68
CA ILE A 13 11.16 -3.05 6.10
C ILE A 13 11.12 -1.55 6.42
N ILE A 14 12.14 -0.79 6.03
CA ILE A 14 12.22 0.65 6.31
C ILE A 14 11.02 1.39 5.68
N PRO A 15 10.72 1.24 4.37
CA PRO A 15 9.59 1.91 3.74
C PRO A 15 8.25 1.52 4.38
N MET A 16 8.07 0.26 4.76
CA MET A 16 6.86 -0.23 5.42
C MET A 16 6.65 0.42 6.80
N VAL A 17 7.69 0.45 7.64
CA VAL A 17 7.62 1.07 8.97
C VAL A 17 7.39 2.57 8.86
N VAL A 18 8.13 3.24 7.97
CA VAL A 18 8.04 4.69 7.77
C VAL A 18 6.63 5.06 7.28
N THR A 19 6.12 4.40 6.24
CA THR A 19 4.77 4.66 5.71
C THR A 19 3.68 4.33 6.73
N ALA A 20 3.80 3.24 7.49
CA ALA A 20 2.86 2.91 8.57
C ALA A 20 2.80 4.01 9.64
N VAL A 21 3.96 4.50 10.11
CA VAL A 21 4.02 5.58 11.11
C VAL A 21 3.42 6.88 10.56
N PHE A 22 3.73 7.26 9.32
CA PHE A 22 3.16 8.44 8.70
C PHE A 22 1.64 8.33 8.56
N TYR A 23 1.12 7.21 8.06
CA TYR A 23 -0.33 7.02 7.90
C TYR A 23 -1.06 6.97 9.25
N GLN A 24 -0.47 6.35 10.26
CA GLN A 24 -1.03 6.34 11.62
C GLN A 24 -1.13 7.76 12.18
N ARG A 25 -0.07 8.58 12.02
CA ARG A 25 -0.08 9.99 12.42
C ARG A 25 -1.14 10.80 11.67
N ILE A 26 -1.27 10.58 10.35
CA ILE A 26 -2.28 11.25 9.52
C ILE A 26 -3.69 10.88 9.98
N ILE A 27 -3.97 9.61 10.25
CA ILE A 27 -5.28 9.16 10.75
C ILE A 27 -5.58 9.74 12.12
N HIS A 28 -4.62 9.75 13.04
CA HIS A 28 -4.79 10.33 14.38
C HIS A 28 -5.14 11.82 14.28
N LYS A 29 -4.35 12.60 13.53
CA LYS A 29 -4.63 14.03 13.27
C LYS A 29 -6.01 14.23 12.64
N LEU A 30 -6.40 13.40 11.67
CA LEU A 30 -7.72 13.48 11.03
C LEU A 30 -8.85 13.13 11.99
N ARG A 31 -8.64 12.22 12.95
CA ARG A 31 -9.62 11.85 13.98
C ARG A 31 -9.78 12.95 15.02
N GLU A 32 -8.67 13.53 15.49
CA GLU A 32 -8.71 14.66 16.41
C GLU A 32 -9.49 15.84 15.82
N ARG A 33 -9.15 16.24 14.58
CA ARG A 33 -9.85 17.34 13.89
C ARG A 33 -11.35 17.12 13.77
N GLU A 34 -11.79 15.89 13.50
CA GLU A 34 -13.21 15.56 13.47
C GLU A 34 -13.84 15.64 14.86
N LYS A 35 -13.16 15.15 15.90
CA LYS A 35 -13.67 15.18 17.29
C LYS A 35 -13.88 16.61 17.77
N TRP A 36 -12.86 17.46 17.64
CA TRP A 36 -12.95 18.89 17.98
C TRP A 36 -14.09 19.56 17.22
N ARG A 37 -14.25 19.24 15.93
CA ARG A 37 -15.26 19.88 15.10
C ARG A 37 -16.67 19.41 15.39
N LYS A 38 -16.91 18.11 15.65
CA LYS A 38 -18.23 17.61 16.07
C LYS A 38 -18.72 18.29 17.35
N THR A 39 -17.81 18.55 18.29
CA THR A 39 -18.11 19.33 19.50
C THR A 39 -18.41 20.80 19.22
N SER A 40 -17.77 21.42 18.22
CA SER A 40 -18.05 22.81 17.82
C SER A 40 -19.29 22.97 16.92
N LEU A 41 -19.66 21.93 16.20
CA LEU A 41 -20.75 21.90 15.21
C LEU A 41 -22.15 21.83 15.83
N GLU A 42 -22.27 21.33 17.06
CA GLU A 42 -23.51 21.45 17.84
C GLU A 42 -23.91 22.93 18.09
N GLN A 43 -23.03 23.90 17.80
CA GLN A 43 -23.27 25.34 18.02
C GLN A 43 -23.59 26.18 16.76
N CYS A 44 -23.37 25.71 15.52
CA CYS A 44 -23.66 26.50 14.30
C CYS A 44 -24.06 25.62 13.10
N SER A 45 -25.35 25.57 12.79
CA SER A 45 -25.91 24.78 11.68
C SER A 45 -26.03 25.61 10.40
N SER A 46 -25.22 25.33 9.36
CA SER A 46 -25.63 25.39 7.92
C SER A 46 -24.47 25.37 6.90
N SER A 47 -23.22 25.71 7.24
CA SER A 47 -22.11 25.76 6.26
C SER A 47 -21.17 24.54 6.25
N ASP A 48 -21.45 23.50 7.04
CA ASP A 48 -20.45 22.47 7.38
C ASP A 48 -20.51 21.16 6.57
N GLU A 49 -21.59 20.92 5.81
CA GLU A 49 -21.76 19.65 5.06
C GLU A 49 -20.73 19.47 3.94
N MET A 50 -20.38 20.56 3.24
CA MET A 50 -19.36 20.54 2.17
C MET A 50 -17.99 20.16 2.74
N LEU A 51 -17.67 20.73 3.91
CA LEU A 51 -16.40 20.58 4.59
C LEU A 51 -16.29 19.19 5.28
N ASP A 52 -17.41 18.59 5.71
CA ASP A 52 -17.47 17.19 6.18
C ASP A 52 -17.22 16.17 5.06
N ASN A 53 -17.81 16.41 3.89
CA ASN A 53 -17.56 15.58 2.72
C ASN A 53 -16.08 15.59 2.30
N ASP A 54 -15.41 16.73 2.38
CA ASP A 54 -13.97 16.87 2.10
C ASP A 54 -13.10 16.04 3.08
N LEU A 55 -13.39 16.07 4.37
CA LEU A 55 -12.67 15.28 5.38
C LEU A 55 -12.91 13.77 5.17
N LYS A 56 -14.12 13.38 4.80
CA LYS A 56 -14.48 11.99 4.48
C LYS A 56 -13.74 11.49 3.24
N GLU A 57 -13.60 12.33 2.21
CA GLU A 57 -12.81 12.01 1.02
C GLU A 57 -11.32 11.88 1.35
N LYS A 58 -10.73 12.80 2.13
CA LYS A 58 -9.32 12.69 2.58
C LYS A 58 -9.05 11.37 3.31
N ARG A 59 -9.95 10.93 4.18
CA ARG A 59 -9.83 9.64 4.88
C ARG A 59 -9.91 8.44 3.94
N ARG A 60 -10.80 8.49 2.94
CA ARG A 60 -10.91 7.43 1.94
C ARG A 60 -9.60 7.29 1.16
N THR A 61 -8.97 8.39 0.79
CA THR A 61 -7.64 8.41 0.16
C THR A 61 -6.58 7.82 1.08
N VAL A 62 -6.54 8.21 2.36
CA VAL A 62 -5.56 7.64 3.31
C VAL A 62 -5.77 6.13 3.52
N LYS A 63 -7.02 5.67 3.64
CA LYS A 63 -7.33 4.24 3.73
C LYS A 63 -6.90 3.47 2.49
N LEU A 64 -7.09 4.06 1.30
CA LEU A 64 -6.62 3.48 0.04
C LEU A 64 -5.10 3.33 0.04
N LEU A 65 -4.37 4.36 0.48
CA LEU A 65 -2.91 4.32 0.55
C LEU A 65 -2.42 3.22 1.49
N ILE A 66 -3.07 3.03 2.64
CA ILE A 66 -2.75 1.92 3.55
C ILE A 66 -3.00 0.58 2.87
N PHE A 67 -4.13 0.42 2.16
CA PHE A 67 -4.44 -0.82 1.45
C PHE A 67 -3.41 -1.15 0.36
N ILE A 68 -2.96 -0.14 -0.39
CA ILE A 68 -1.88 -0.27 -1.38
C ILE A 68 -0.59 -0.75 -0.72
N VAL A 69 -0.19 -0.13 0.40
CA VAL A 69 1.01 -0.53 1.15
C VAL A 69 0.91 -1.97 1.67
N LEU A 70 -0.26 -2.37 2.18
CA LEU A 70 -0.48 -3.74 2.64
C LEU A 70 -0.43 -4.76 1.49
N LEU A 71 -0.99 -4.43 0.33
CA LEU A 71 -0.91 -5.30 -0.84
C LEU A 71 0.53 -5.49 -1.32
N PHE A 72 1.30 -4.41 -1.39
CA PHE A 72 2.73 -4.47 -1.67
C PHE A 72 3.45 -5.33 -0.64
N ALA A 73 3.14 -5.16 0.65
CA ALA A 73 3.72 -5.99 1.71
C ALA A 73 3.47 -7.48 1.48
N LEU A 74 2.20 -7.84 1.30
CA LEU A 74 1.75 -9.22 1.17
C LEU A 74 2.24 -9.89 -0.12
N SER A 75 2.41 -9.14 -1.21
CA SER A 75 2.89 -9.70 -2.48
C SER A 75 4.40 -9.96 -2.48
N TRP A 76 5.18 -9.14 -1.77
CA TRP A 76 6.64 -9.27 -1.71
C TRP A 76 7.11 -10.26 -0.62
N LEU A 77 6.32 -10.44 0.44
CA LEU A 77 6.59 -11.38 1.53
C LEU A 77 6.92 -12.81 1.08
N PRO A 78 6.15 -13.48 0.19
CA PRO A 78 6.46 -14.85 -0.21
C PRO A 78 7.80 -14.97 -0.96
N TYR A 79 8.17 -13.97 -1.78
CA TYR A 79 9.48 -13.94 -2.45
C TYR A 79 10.62 -13.77 -1.44
N HIS A 80 10.50 -12.79 -0.53
CA HIS A 80 11.51 -12.52 0.49
C HIS A 80 11.66 -13.62 1.55
N LEU A 81 10.65 -14.47 1.75
CA LEU A 81 10.76 -15.66 2.59
C LEU A 81 11.33 -16.86 1.82
N PHE A 82 10.82 -17.13 0.62
CA PHE A 82 11.21 -18.31 -0.13
C PHE A 82 12.64 -18.25 -0.64
N TYR A 83 13.09 -17.11 -1.17
CA TYR A 83 14.41 -16.98 -1.78
C TYR A 83 15.57 -17.28 -0.80
N PRO A 84 15.59 -16.75 0.44
CA PRO A 84 16.60 -17.13 1.42
C PRO A 84 16.50 -18.59 1.87
N ILE A 85 15.29 -19.13 2.05
CA ILE A 85 15.11 -20.55 2.41
C ILE A 85 15.69 -21.44 1.31
N TRP A 86 15.40 -21.11 0.06
CA TRP A 86 15.94 -21.76 -1.11
C TRP A 86 17.49 -21.73 -1.12
N GLU A 87 18.08 -20.53 -1.06
CA GLU A 87 19.52 -20.31 -1.19
C GLU A 87 20.33 -20.92 -0.02
N TYR A 88 19.85 -20.82 1.22
CA TYR A 88 20.63 -21.17 2.42
C TYR A 88 20.26 -22.51 3.04
N PHE A 89 19.08 -23.06 2.77
CA PHE A 89 18.64 -24.31 3.38
C PHE A 89 18.50 -25.45 2.36
N LEU A 90 17.89 -25.19 1.19
CA LEU A 90 17.64 -26.23 0.20
C LEU A 90 18.88 -26.53 -0.65
N VAL A 91 19.54 -25.50 -1.18
CA VAL A 91 20.75 -25.65 -2.01
C VAL A 91 21.88 -26.38 -1.28
N PRO A 92 22.27 -26.02 -0.03
CA PRO A 92 23.36 -26.72 0.67
C PRO A 92 23.03 -28.17 1.05
N ARG A 93 21.73 -28.52 1.08
CA ARG A 93 21.27 -29.89 1.35
C ARG A 93 21.06 -30.70 0.07
N ASN A 94 21.39 -30.15 -1.11
CA ASN A 94 21.09 -30.72 -2.42
C ASN A 94 19.60 -31.09 -2.61
N ILE A 95 18.70 -30.35 -1.93
CA ILE A 95 17.26 -30.53 -2.06
C ILE A 95 16.80 -29.63 -3.19
N HIS A 96 16.50 -30.23 -4.35
CA HIS A 96 16.04 -29.53 -5.53
C HIS A 96 14.63 -29.96 -5.91
N PHE A 97 13.79 -29.02 -6.37
CA PHE A 97 12.55 -29.35 -7.05
C PHE A 97 12.79 -29.64 -8.55
N GLY A 98 14.04 -29.87 -8.95
CA GLY A 98 14.44 -30.14 -10.33
C GLY A 98 14.42 -28.88 -11.19
N GLY A 99 13.97 -28.98 -12.44
CA GLY A 99 13.88 -27.83 -13.36
C GLY A 99 12.88 -26.74 -12.94
N TYR A 100 12.12 -26.94 -11.85
CA TYR A 100 11.09 -26.02 -11.38
C TYR A 100 11.61 -24.94 -10.41
N ASP A 101 12.83 -25.07 -9.90
CA ASP A 101 13.41 -24.15 -8.91
C ASP A 101 13.40 -22.70 -9.40
N ILE A 102 13.93 -22.48 -10.61
CA ILE A 102 13.97 -21.16 -11.26
C ILE A 102 12.55 -20.68 -11.57
N THR A 103 11.67 -21.56 -12.03
CA THR A 103 10.28 -21.24 -12.36
C THR A 103 9.51 -20.75 -11.13
N ILE A 104 9.69 -21.39 -9.97
CA ILE A 104 9.05 -20.97 -8.71
C ILE A 104 9.55 -19.61 -8.27
N ILE A 105 10.88 -19.39 -8.29
CA ILE A 105 11.47 -18.10 -7.92
C ILE A 105 10.97 -16.98 -8.85
N LEU A 106 10.93 -17.24 -10.17
CA LEU A 106 10.42 -16.27 -11.15
C LEU A 106 8.93 -16.01 -10.97
N ALA A 107 8.12 -17.03 -10.66
CA ALA A 107 6.69 -16.86 -10.42
C ALA A 107 6.41 -16.00 -9.17
N LEU A 108 7.12 -16.28 -8.08
CA LEU A 108 7.03 -15.50 -6.83
C LEU A 108 7.50 -14.06 -7.05
N HIS A 109 8.59 -13.86 -7.78
CA HIS A 109 9.07 -12.53 -8.11
C HIS A 109 8.07 -11.77 -9.01
N SER A 110 7.52 -12.44 -10.02
CA SER A 110 6.52 -11.84 -10.91
C SER A 110 5.26 -11.44 -10.15
N PHE A 111 4.79 -12.27 -9.22
CA PHE A 111 3.67 -11.95 -8.33
C PHE A 111 3.97 -10.77 -7.39
N ALA A 112 5.21 -10.62 -6.95
CA ALA A 112 5.61 -9.46 -6.17
C ALA A 112 5.54 -8.17 -7.01
N VAL A 113 6.06 -8.20 -8.24
CA VAL A 113 6.12 -7.05 -9.16
C VAL A 113 4.73 -6.64 -9.67
N THR A 114 3.77 -7.57 -9.82
CA THR A 114 2.39 -7.23 -10.23
C THR A 114 1.67 -6.31 -9.24
N SER A 115 2.16 -6.18 -8.00
CA SER A 115 1.65 -5.19 -7.04
C SER A 115 1.66 -3.75 -7.56
N ILE A 116 2.61 -3.43 -8.46
CA ILE A 116 2.72 -2.13 -9.12
C ILE A 116 1.51 -1.88 -10.03
N CYS A 117 1.00 -2.92 -10.69
CA CYS A 117 -0.14 -2.84 -11.59
C CYS A 117 -1.45 -2.61 -10.85
N TYR A 118 -1.58 -3.01 -9.57
CA TYR A 118 -2.81 -2.79 -8.80
C TYR A 118 -3.02 -1.31 -8.45
N ASN A 119 -1.96 -0.50 -8.39
CA ASN A 119 -2.02 0.89 -7.94
C ASN A 119 -3.02 1.73 -8.78
N PRO A 120 -2.94 1.82 -10.13
CA PRO A 120 -3.91 2.56 -10.93
C PRO A 120 -5.36 2.09 -10.76
N PHE A 121 -5.62 0.78 -10.66
CA PHE A 121 -6.97 0.24 -10.47
C PHE A 121 -7.55 0.63 -9.11
N LEU A 122 -6.71 0.58 -8.06
CA LEU A 122 -7.09 0.99 -6.72
C LEU A 122 -7.41 2.49 -6.66
N TYR A 123 -6.59 3.34 -7.28
CA TYR A 123 -6.90 4.77 -7.39
C TYR A 123 -8.15 5.05 -8.21
N TRP A 124 -8.37 4.34 -9.32
CA TRP A 124 -9.58 4.49 -10.13
C TRP A 124 -10.86 4.13 -9.36
N GLY A 125 -10.85 3.06 -8.56
CA GLY A 125 -12.01 2.61 -7.79
C GLY A 125 -12.27 3.41 -6.50
N PHE A 126 -11.22 3.85 -5.81
CA PHE A 126 -11.33 4.42 -4.46
C PHE A 126 -11.05 5.91 -4.36
N ASN A 127 -10.33 6.52 -5.30
CA ASN A 127 -10.05 7.94 -5.29
C ASN A 127 -10.99 8.68 -6.26
N LYS A 128 -12.08 9.25 -5.72
CA LYS A 128 -13.08 10.01 -6.47
C LYS A 128 -12.47 11.22 -7.19
N THR A 129 -11.46 11.85 -6.60
CA THR A 129 -10.73 12.97 -7.21
C THR A 129 -9.96 12.49 -8.44
N PHE A 130 -9.23 11.38 -8.32
CA PHE A 130 -8.50 10.79 -9.44
C PHE A 130 -9.42 10.38 -10.59
N LYS A 131 -10.56 9.73 -10.27
CA LYS A 131 -11.58 9.38 -11.27
C LYS A 131 -12.15 10.63 -11.98
N ARG A 132 -12.38 11.72 -11.23
CA ARG A 132 -12.90 12.99 -11.77
C ARG A 132 -11.90 13.64 -12.73
N GLU A 133 -10.62 13.64 -12.38
CA GLU A 133 -9.56 14.20 -13.24
C GLU A 133 -9.37 13.36 -14.51
N ILE A 134 -9.37 12.02 -14.42
CA ILE A 134 -9.35 11.16 -15.62
C ILE A 134 -10.54 11.43 -16.53
N MET A 135 -11.75 11.52 -15.95
CA MET A 135 -12.98 11.83 -16.69
C MET A 135 -12.97 13.23 -17.32
N ARG A 136 -12.21 14.17 -16.74
CA ARG A 136 -12.02 15.52 -17.29
C ARG A 136 -11.09 15.47 -18.51
N ILE A 137 -9.97 14.76 -18.41
CA ILE A 137 -9.03 14.56 -19.52
C ILE A 137 -9.72 13.86 -20.69
N PHE A 138 -10.50 12.81 -20.43
CA PHE A 138 -11.24 12.08 -21.47
C PHE A 138 -12.35 12.90 -22.13
N ARG A 139 -12.76 14.02 -21.53
CA ARG A 139 -13.76 14.95 -22.10
C ARG A 139 -13.14 16.06 -22.94
N LEU A 140 -11.80 16.22 -22.88
CA LEU A 140 -11.03 17.21 -23.63
C LEU A 140 -10.41 16.62 -24.91
N ILE A 141 -10.48 15.29 -25.07
CA ILE A 141 -10.13 14.53 -26.27
C ILE A 141 -11.42 14.24 -27.03
#